data_AF-A0AAW6U0W1-F1
#
_entry.id   AF-A0AAW6U0W1-F1
#
_cell.length_a   1.000
_cell.length_b   1.000
_cell.length_c   1.000
_cell.angle_alpha   90.00
_cell.angle_beta   90.00
_cell.angle_gamma   90.00
#
_symmetry.space_group_name_H-M   'P 1'
#
loop_
_entity.id
_entity.type
_entity.pdbx_description
1 polymer ?
#
loop_
_entity_poly.entity_id
_entity_poly.type
_entity_poly.pdbx_seq_one_letter_code
_entity_poly.pdbx_strand_id
1 'polypeptide(L)'
;MSPDQLGGWIGGMLGGVLGLAGGIIGTYCGIRNTNGPRERRFMVRAAVVTWVAVLLFLALLFLLPSPWRFLLWIPYGILLPVGIILGNRRQQQIRREEDL
;
A
#
# COMPACT_ATOMS: atom_id res chain seq x y z
N MET A 1 -2.49 -29.95 -17.23
CA MET A 1 -2.09 -29.02 -16.16
C MET A 1 -2.05 -29.84 -14.88
N SER A 2 -0.91 -29.94 -14.23
CA SER A 2 -0.81 -30.71 -12.99
C SER A 2 -1.54 -29.97 -11.85
N PRO A 3 -2.08 -30.66 -10.83
CA PRO A 3 -2.87 -30.03 -9.75
C PRO A 3 -2.13 -28.88 -9.03
N ASP A 4 -0.81 -28.98 -8.91
CA ASP A 4 0.10 -27.97 -8.38
C ASP A 4 0.17 -26.70 -9.24
N GLN A 5 0.20 -26.85 -10.57
CA GLN A 5 0.14 -25.70 -11.47
C GLN A 5 -1.20 -24.99 -11.37
N LEU A 6 -2.31 -25.75 -11.34
CA LEU A 6 -3.65 -25.18 -11.19
C LEU A 6 -3.79 -24.38 -9.89
N GLY A 7 -3.27 -24.92 -8.77
CA GLY A 7 -3.24 -24.24 -7.48
C GLY A 7 -2.41 -22.95 -7.50
N GLY A 8 -1.27 -22.94 -8.20
CA GLY A 8 -0.44 -21.75 -8.38
C GLY A 8 -1.15 -20.63 -9.14
N TRP A 9 -1.84 -20.94 -10.24
CA TRP A 9 -2.59 -19.95 -11.02
C TRP A 9 -3.79 -19.39 -10.26
N ILE A 10 -4.57 -20.25 -9.61
CA ILE A 10 -5.72 -19.84 -8.78
C ILE A 10 -5.25 -18.95 -7.63
N GLY A 11 -4.19 -19.36 -6.93
CA GLY A 11 -3.61 -18.59 -5.83
C GLY A 11 -3.10 -17.22 -6.28
N GLY A 12 -2.42 -17.16 -7.43
CA GLY A 12 -1.93 -15.90 -8.01
C GLY A 12 -3.05 -14.94 -8.40
N MET A 13 -4.09 -15.44 -9.09
CA MET A 13 -5.25 -14.63 -9.47
C MET A 13 -6.04 -14.15 -8.24
N LEU A 14 -6.37 -15.05 -7.32
CA LEU A 14 -7.11 -14.69 -6.11
C LEU A 14 -6.33 -13.69 -5.26
N GLY A 15 -5.03 -13.92 -5.05
CA GLY A 15 -4.17 -13.00 -4.31
C GLY A 15 -4.10 -11.62 -4.96
N GLY A 16 -3.96 -11.56 -6.30
CA GLY A 16 -3.94 -10.30 -7.03
C GLY A 16 -5.25 -9.53 -6.94
N VAL A 17 -6.39 -10.20 -7.14
CA VAL A 17 -7.72 -9.58 -7.07
C VAL A 17 -8.02 -9.07 -5.66
N LEU A 18 -7.77 -9.89 -4.63
CA LEU A 18 -7.99 -9.51 -3.23
C LEU A 18 -7.06 -8.37 -2.81
N GLY A 19 -5.80 -8.40 -3.22
CA GLY A 19 -4.83 -7.34 -2.95
C GLY A 19 -5.24 -6.01 -3.56
N LEU A 20 -5.64 -6.00 -4.83
CA LEU A 20 -6.13 -4.79 -5.51
C LEU A 20 -7.43 -4.27 -4.89
N ALA A 21 -8.40 -5.15 -4.64
CA ALA A 21 -9.67 -4.78 -4.02
C ALA A 21 -9.45 -4.17 -2.63
N GLY A 22 -8.63 -4.81 -1.79
CA GLY A 22 -8.25 -4.30 -0.48
C GLY A 22 -7.55 -2.94 -0.55
N GLY A 23 -6.62 -2.76 -1.49
CA GLY A 23 -5.93 -1.49 -1.71
C GLY A 23 -6.86 -0.36 -2.13
N ILE A 24 -7.79 -0.62 -3.05
CA ILE A 24 -8.77 0.36 -3.54
C ILE A 24 -9.75 0.73 -2.42
N ILE A 25 -10.34 -0.26 -1.75
CA ILE A 25 -11.29 -0.04 -0.66
C ILE A 25 -10.63 0.71 0.49
N GLY A 26 -9.43 0.31 0.90
CA GLY A 26 -8.67 0.99 1.95
C GLY A 26 -8.36 2.45 1.61
N THR A 27 -7.94 2.71 0.36
CA THR A 27 -7.70 4.08 -0.14
C THR A 27 -8.98 4.91 -0.13
N TYR A 28 -10.09 4.36 -0.63
CA TYR A 28 -11.38 5.05 -0.68
C TYR A 28 -11.92 5.38 0.71
N CYS A 29 -11.92 4.40 1.63
CA CYS A 29 -12.33 4.61 3.01
C CYS A 29 -11.45 5.66 3.71
N GLY A 30 -10.13 5.64 3.48
CA GLY A 30 -9.20 6.63 4.02
C GLY A 30 -9.48 8.06 3.56
N ILE A 31 -9.74 8.26 2.26
CA ILE A 31 -10.04 9.58 1.70
C ILE A 31 -11.45 10.05 2.09
N ARG A 32 -12.42 9.15 2.20
CA ARG A 32 -13.81 9.51 2.54
C ARG A 32 -13.97 9.88 4.01
N ASN A 33 -13.14 9.35 4.89
CA ASN A 33 -13.20 9.60 6.33
C ASN A 33 -12.51 10.90 6.77
N THR A 34 -11.98 11.70 5.83
CA THR A 34 -11.37 13.00 6.15
C THR A 34 -12.44 14.07 6.37
N ASN A 35 -12.25 14.92 7.37
CA ASN A 35 -13.19 15.98 7.74
C ASN A 35 -12.97 17.29 7.00
N GLY A 36 -11.73 17.56 6.56
CA GLY A 36 -11.34 18.83 5.99
C GLY A 36 -10.67 18.76 4.60
N PRO A 37 -10.69 19.87 3.84
CA PRO A 37 -10.13 19.92 2.49
C PRO A 37 -8.60 19.78 2.46
N ARG A 38 -7.86 20.20 3.51
CA ARG A 38 -6.40 19.99 3.60
C ARG A 38 -6.09 18.55 3.97
N GLU A 39 -6.83 17.96 4.92
CA GLU A 39 -6.70 16.53 5.26
C GLU A 39 -6.92 15.65 4.02
N ARG A 40 -7.98 15.93 3.25
CA ARG A 40 -8.28 15.20 2.00
C ARG A 40 -7.17 15.28 0.97
N ARG A 41 -6.59 16.47 0.75
CA ARG A 41 -5.46 16.66 -0.18
C ARG A 41 -4.22 15.90 0.28
N PHE A 42 -3.95 15.88 1.58
CA PHE A 42 -2.86 15.08 2.14
C PHE A 42 -3.09 13.58 1.93
N MET A 43 -4.29 13.09 2.22
CA MET A 43 -4.66 11.68 2.04
C MET A 43 -4.57 11.22 0.59
N VAL A 44 -4.99 12.05 -0.38
CA VAL A 44 -4.82 11.74 -1.80
C VAL A 44 -3.34 11.62 -2.18
N ARG A 45 -2.49 12.56 -1.72
CA ARG A 45 -1.04 12.49 -1.98
C ARG A 45 -0.40 11.26 -1.34
N ALA A 46 -0.77 10.95 -0.09
CA ALA A 46 -0.29 9.76 0.62
C ALA A 46 -0.72 8.48 -0.10
N ALA A 47 -1.96 8.40 -0.58
CA ALA A 47 -2.45 7.27 -1.38
C ALA A 47 -1.63 7.09 -2.66
N VAL A 48 -1.38 8.16 -3.42
CA VAL A 48 -0.55 8.10 -4.65
C VAL A 48 0.85 7.58 -4.33
N VAL A 49 1.49 8.10 -3.27
CA VAL A 49 2.82 7.64 -2.84
C VAL A 49 2.80 6.15 -2.47
N THR A 50 1.80 5.70 -1.72
CA THR A 50 1.66 4.28 -1.34
C THR A 50 1.47 3.39 -2.56
N TRP A 51 0.60 3.76 -3.50
CA TRP A 51 0.39 2.99 -4.73
C TRP A 51 1.66 2.91 -5.59
N VAL A 52 2.37 4.04 -5.75
CA VAL A 52 3.66 4.07 -6.48
C VAL A 52 4.69 3.17 -5.78
N ALA A 53 4.79 3.24 -4.45
CA ALA A 53 5.72 2.41 -3.68
C ALA A 53 5.40 0.91 -3.80
N VAL A 54 4.12 0.54 -3.74
CA VAL A 54 3.67 -0.86 -3.92
C VAL A 54 3.98 -1.35 -5.34
N LEU A 55 3.66 -0.57 -6.37
CA LEU A 55 3.97 -0.94 -7.77
C LEU A 55 5.48 -1.06 -7.99
N LEU A 56 6.27 -0.16 -7.43
CA LEU A 56 7.73 -0.21 -7.50
C LEU A 56 8.27 -1.46 -6.78
N PHE A 57 7.76 -1.76 -5.58
CA PHE A 57 8.14 -2.96 -4.84
C PHE A 57 7.82 -4.24 -5.61
N LEU A 58 6.62 -4.33 -6.20
CA LEU A 58 6.22 -5.46 -7.05
C LEU A 58 7.11 -5.57 -8.29
N ALA A 59 7.37 -4.45 -8.99
CA ALA A 59 8.26 -4.43 -10.15
C ALA A 59 9.66 -4.94 -9.78
N LEU A 60 10.23 -4.45 -8.67
CA LEU A 60 11.53 -4.92 -8.17
C LEU A 60 11.49 -6.40 -7.81
N LEU A 61 10.40 -6.90 -7.21
CA LEU A 61 10.25 -8.31 -6.86
C LEU A 61 10.26 -9.22 -8.10
N PHE A 62 9.69 -8.76 -9.22
CA PHE A 62 9.68 -9.51 -10.49
C PHE A 62 10.98 -9.34 -11.30
N LEU A 63 11.64 -8.19 -11.23
CA LEU A 63 12.87 -7.93 -11.98
C LEU A 63 14.13 -8.49 -11.31
N LEU A 64 14.19 -8.53 -9.98
CA LEU A 64 15.41 -8.95 -9.29
C LEU A 64 15.51 -10.49 -9.18
N PRO A 65 16.63 -11.09 -9.60
CA PRO A 65 16.87 -12.52 -9.44
C PRO A 65 17.06 -12.89 -7.96
N SER A 66 16.78 -14.16 -7.64
CA SER A 66 17.10 -14.74 -6.33
C SER A 66 18.63 -14.71 -6.10
N PRO A 67 19.14 -14.30 -4.92
CA PRO A 67 18.43 -14.02 -3.67
C PRO A 67 18.10 -12.54 -3.42
N TRP A 68 18.47 -11.64 -4.33
CA TRP A 68 18.35 -10.19 -4.11
C TRP A 68 16.91 -9.73 -3.82
N ARG A 69 15.91 -10.41 -4.37
CA ARG A 69 14.49 -10.20 -4.03
C ARG A 69 14.17 -10.33 -2.54
N PHE A 70 14.90 -11.16 -1.78
CA PHE A 70 14.69 -11.30 -0.34
C PHE A 70 15.14 -10.05 0.44
N LEU A 71 16.18 -9.37 -0.05
CA LEU A 71 16.67 -8.14 0.57
C LEU A 71 15.63 -7.01 0.49
N LEU A 72 14.72 -7.02 -0.49
CA LEU A 72 13.63 -6.04 -0.61
C LEU A 72 12.64 -6.09 0.56
N TRP A 73 12.52 -7.25 1.24
CA TRP A 73 11.63 -7.40 2.38
C TRP A 73 12.11 -6.65 3.62
N ILE A 74 13.41 -6.40 3.75
CA ILE A 74 13.99 -5.63 4.85
C ILE A 74 13.53 -4.16 4.81
N PRO A 75 13.79 -3.38 3.73
CA PRO A 75 13.29 -2.02 3.65
C PRO A 75 11.77 -1.98 3.62
N TYR A 76 11.09 -2.95 2.99
CA TYR A 76 9.62 -3.02 3.03
C TYR A 76 9.07 -3.15 4.46
N GLY A 77 9.62 -4.08 5.24
CA GLY A 77 9.21 -4.32 6.63
C GLY A 77 9.46 -3.15 7.57
N ILE A 78 10.40 -2.25 7.23
CA ILE A 78 10.68 -1.03 8.00
C ILE A 78 9.86 0.15 7.49
N LEU A 79 9.84 0.37 6.17
CA LEU A 79 9.18 1.51 5.54
C LEU A 79 7.67 1.49 5.74
N LEU A 80 7.04 0.32 5.75
CA LEU A 80 5.61 0.20 6.00
C LEU A 80 5.20 0.74 7.37
N PRO A 81 5.68 0.18 8.51
CA PRO A 81 5.25 0.65 9.82
C PRO A 81 5.66 2.11 10.05
N VAL A 82 6.85 2.52 9.60
CA VAL A 82 7.30 3.92 9.72
C VAL A 82 6.38 4.85 8.93
N GLY A 83 6.06 4.51 7.68
CA GLY A 83 5.15 5.27 6.83
C GLY A 83 3.75 5.38 7.42
N ILE A 84 3.22 4.29 7.98
CA ILE A 84 1.92 4.29 8.67
C ILE A 84 1.96 5.21 9.90
N ILE A 85 2.97 5.09 10.75
CA ILE A 85 3.06 5.89 11.98
C ILE A 85 3.20 7.39 11.64
N LEU A 86 4.12 7.74 10.73
CA LEU A 86 4.36 9.13 10.34
C LEU A 86 3.17 9.71 9.57
N GLY A 87 2.57 8.94 8.67
CA GLY A 87 1.38 9.33 7.92
C GLY A 87 0.20 9.61 8.84
N ASN A 88 -0.10 8.69 9.77
CA ASN A 88 -1.18 8.86 10.73
C ASN A 88 -0.96 10.06 11.66
N ARG A 89 0.28 10.26 12.14
CA ARG A 89 0.63 11.45 12.94
C ARG A 89 0.40 12.73 12.16
N ARG A 90 0.82 12.79 10.89
CA ARG A 90 0.66 13.99 10.06
C ARG A 90 -0.80 14.24 9.72
N GLN A 91 -1.58 13.20 9.41
CA GLN A 91 -3.01 13.30 9.20
C GLN A 91 -3.72 13.84 10.45
N GLN A 92 -3.41 13.30 11.64
CA GLN A 92 -3.99 13.77 12.90
C GLN A 92 -3.63 15.22 13.23
N GLN A 93 -2.39 15.65 12.94
CA GLN A 93 -1.99 17.05 13.09
C GLN A 93 -2.83 17.96 12.19
N ILE A 94 -2.99 17.62 10.91
CA ILE A 94 -3.78 18.42 9.97
C ILE A 94 -5.24 18.50 10.43
N ARG A 95 -5.81 17.38 10.89
CA ARG A 95 -7.18 17.35 11.41
C ARG A 95 -7.35 18.28 12.62
N ARG A 96 -6.42 18.24 13.58
CA ARG A 96 -6.42 19.15 14.74
C ARG A 96 -6.28 20.62 14.34
N GLU A 97 -5.45 20.92 13.34
CA GLU A 97 -5.30 22.28 12.80
C GLU A 97 -6.55 22.79 12.06
N GLU A 98 -7.37 21.89 11.51
CA GLU A 98 -8.63 22.25 10.84
C GLU A 98 -9.83 22.31 11.80
N ASP A 99 -9.77 21.60 12.93
CA ASP A 99 -10.82 21.62 13.97
C ASP A 99 -10.67 22.81 14.96
N LEU A 100 -9.50 23.48 14.98
CA LEU A 100 -9.21 24.68 15.79
C LEU A 100 -9.59 25.98 15.05
#